data_AF-A0AAJ5VEX9-F1
#
_entry.id   AF-A0AAJ5VEX9-F1
#
_cell.length_a   1.000
_cell.length_b   1.000
_cell.length_c   1.000
_cell.angle_alpha   90.00
_cell.angle_beta   90.00
_cell.angle_gamma   90.00
#
_symmetry.space_group_name_H-M   'P 1'
#
loop_
_entity.id
_entity.type
_entity.pdbx_description
1 polymer ?
#
loop_
_entity_poly.entity_id
_entity_poly.type
_entity_poly.pdbx_seq_one_letter_code
_entity_poly.pdbx_strand_id
1 'polypeptide(L)'
;MTTSSATPPSAPRRLLPLAVAVAAAATTAALLAPTASAAPRPVAPRPAAAAAGASLPFTSVEAEDAESAGTVIGPDHTQGTVASESSGRRAVRLGAGQSITFTAPRAANALTVAYNIADGRTGNLALAVNGEASDAKLALTSKYSYVDTPWIVGAKTHHLLDNARVLLGQDLAAGDTVTLTASAEVTVDVADFEQVAAPATRPAGSVSVVDHGADPSGQGDSTQAFREAIAAAKGGTVWIPEGDYAVNSSLSGVEDVTLQGAGSWYSVVHSSSFINQSNAAGGAHLKDFAVIGEVTERNDSSPDNFVNGSLGPGSSVSGMWLQHLKVGLWLTGNNDDLVVEDNRIVDTTADGLNLNGSAKNVEVRQNFLRNNGDDALAMWSLNAPDTGSVFDSNTISQPNLANGIAIYGGTDITVSNNLVSDTNALGSGIAISNQKFADPFFPLAGTITVSGNTLVRTGALNPNWGHPMGALRVDAYDSDIEAKVNITDTTFTDSPYSAFEFVSGGGTGKAVRNVTVDGATVDGAGTVVVQAETPGQVAIGGVHASGVGAAGTYNCPFPEGSGTFTLDDTGDNSGWDTTWDDCATWPEAK
;
A
#
# COMPACT_ATOMS: atom_id res chain seq x y z
N MET A 1 65.58 -6.82 -16.44
CA MET A 1 67.00 -6.79 -16.02
C MET A 1 67.12 -5.84 -14.83
N THR A 2 67.12 -6.40 -13.61
CA THR A 2 68.27 -6.44 -12.66
C THR A 2 68.46 -5.13 -11.88
N THR A 3 67.97 -5.05 -10.63
CA THR A 3 68.70 -5.21 -9.33
C THR A 3 69.40 -3.91 -8.88
N SER A 4 69.60 -3.50 -7.63
CA SER A 4 69.17 -3.80 -6.24
C SER A 4 70.09 -2.93 -5.34
N SER A 5 69.72 -2.70 -4.06
CA SER A 5 70.61 -2.47 -2.88
C SER A 5 71.32 -1.10 -2.74
N ALA A 6 71.63 -0.53 -1.57
CA ALA A 6 71.36 -0.82 -0.15
C ALA A 6 71.75 0.42 0.73
N THR A 7 71.17 0.51 1.94
CA THR A 7 71.59 1.29 3.14
C THR A 7 72.78 0.59 3.87
N PRO A 8 73.32 0.95 5.09
CA PRO A 8 73.07 2.00 6.13
C PRO A 8 74.44 2.63 6.62
N PRO A 9 74.78 3.02 7.89
CA PRO A 9 74.05 3.22 9.18
C PRO A 9 74.44 4.43 10.11
N SER A 10 73.69 4.52 11.22
CA SER A 10 74.07 4.80 12.65
C SER A 10 74.10 6.23 13.28
N ALA A 11 73.32 6.32 14.38
CA ALA A 11 73.07 7.38 15.40
C ALA A 11 74.26 7.69 16.35
N PRO A 12 74.15 8.23 17.60
CA PRO A 12 73.07 8.95 18.36
C PRO A 12 73.57 10.14 19.25
N ARG A 13 72.68 10.85 19.99
CA ARG A 13 72.82 11.38 21.41
C ARG A 13 71.65 12.32 21.78
N ARG A 14 70.74 11.93 22.70
CA ARG A 14 70.65 12.17 24.18
C ARG A 14 70.43 13.63 24.69
N LEU A 15 69.14 13.94 24.95
CA LEU A 15 68.45 14.37 26.20
C LEU A 15 68.95 15.51 27.15
N LEU A 16 67.93 16.27 27.63
CA LEU A 16 67.68 16.90 28.95
C LEU A 16 67.82 18.46 29.10
N PRO A 17 67.07 19.10 30.03
CA PRO A 17 66.18 20.25 29.76
C PRO A 17 66.47 21.47 30.68
N LEU A 18 65.72 22.56 30.56
CA LEU A 18 65.64 23.55 31.65
C LEU A 18 64.33 24.34 31.62
N ALA A 19 63.63 24.35 32.76
CA ALA A 19 62.50 25.22 33.06
C ALA A 19 62.99 26.41 33.91
N VAL A 20 62.49 27.61 33.65
CA VAL A 20 62.44 28.72 34.62
C VAL A 20 61.18 29.55 34.37
N ALA A 21 60.40 29.75 35.42
CA ALA A 21 59.26 30.66 35.49
C ALA A 21 59.70 32.02 36.07
N VAL A 22 59.17 33.13 35.55
CA VAL A 22 59.10 34.42 36.26
C VAL A 22 57.77 35.10 35.88
N ALA A 23 57.08 35.62 36.90
CA ALA A 23 55.78 36.25 36.84
C ALA A 23 55.84 37.79 36.87
N ALA A 24 54.74 38.39 36.43
CA ALA A 24 54.17 39.72 36.75
C ALA A 24 54.67 40.97 36.00
N ALA A 25 53.81 41.56 35.17
CA ALA A 25 53.08 42.80 35.48
C ALA A 25 52.10 43.15 34.34
N ALA A 26 50.90 43.62 34.74
CA ALA A 26 49.74 43.82 33.89
C ALA A 26 49.79 45.11 33.06
N THR A 27 49.36 45.01 31.81
CA THR A 27 48.81 46.13 31.02
C THR A 27 47.56 45.62 30.30
N THR A 28 46.39 46.05 30.76
CA THR A 28 45.09 45.85 30.12
C THR A 28 45.04 46.67 28.83
N ALA A 29 45.18 46.00 27.69
CA ALA A 29 44.74 46.48 26.39
C ALA A 29 43.56 45.61 25.96
N ALA A 30 42.38 46.24 25.80
CA ALA A 30 41.19 45.58 25.31
C ALA A 30 41.41 45.12 23.86
N LEU A 31 41.62 43.81 23.68
CA LEU A 31 41.59 43.17 22.38
C LEU A 31 40.15 42.73 22.07
N LEU A 32 39.61 43.26 20.99
CA LEU A 32 38.43 42.74 20.31
C LEU A 32 38.66 41.27 19.98
N ALA A 33 37.91 40.37 20.63
CA ALA A 33 37.88 38.97 20.25
C ALA A 33 37.12 38.83 18.92
N PRO A 34 37.65 38.11 17.92
CA PRO A 34 36.86 37.73 16.76
C PRO A 34 35.75 36.79 17.25
N THR A 35 34.51 37.09 16.87
CA THR A 35 33.38 36.16 17.02
C THR A 35 33.74 34.87 16.29
N ALA A 36 33.95 33.79 17.04
CA ALA A 36 34.10 32.47 16.46
C ALA A 36 32.80 32.12 15.72
N SER A 37 32.85 32.12 14.38
CA SER A 37 31.83 31.49 13.56
C SER A 37 31.81 30.02 13.94
N ALA A 38 30.68 29.54 14.46
CA ALA A 38 30.48 28.14 14.74
C ALA A 38 30.64 27.36 13.42
N ALA A 39 31.63 26.47 13.35
CA ALA A 39 31.77 25.57 12.23
C ALA A 39 30.50 24.70 12.11
N PRO A 40 29.99 24.44 10.89
CA PRO A 40 28.86 23.55 10.70
C PRO A 40 29.20 22.19 11.31
N ARG A 41 28.34 21.71 12.21
CA ARG A 41 28.46 20.36 12.75
C ARG A 41 28.31 19.37 11.60
N PRO A 42 29.17 18.34 11.49
CA PRO A 42 28.95 17.27 10.53
C PRO A 42 27.63 16.58 10.90
N VAL A 43 26.67 16.63 9.98
CA VAL A 43 25.44 15.84 10.04
C VAL A 43 25.88 14.38 10.01
N ALA A 44 25.59 13.62 11.06
CA ALA A 44 25.81 12.20 11.04
C ALA A 44 24.95 11.61 9.90
N PRO A 45 25.49 10.74 9.02
CA PRO A 45 24.66 10.06 8.05
C PRO A 45 23.59 9.29 8.82
N ARG A 46 22.33 9.68 8.63
CA ARG A 46 21.17 8.98 9.19
C ARG A 46 21.22 7.54 8.65
N PRO A 47 20.99 6.51 9.47
CA PRO A 47 20.79 5.17 8.94
C PRO A 47 19.69 5.25 7.87
N ALA A 48 19.94 4.67 6.70
CA ALA A 48 18.92 4.56 5.66
C ALA A 48 17.66 4.00 6.33
N ALA A 49 16.53 4.68 6.17
CA ALA A 49 15.26 4.15 6.62
C ALA A 49 15.12 2.72 6.04
N ALA A 50 14.68 1.77 6.86
CA ALA A 50 14.33 0.46 6.34
C ALA A 50 13.33 0.65 5.20
N ALA A 51 13.49 -0.10 4.09
CA ALA A 51 12.57 0.02 2.97
C ALA A 51 11.15 -0.29 3.46
N ALA A 52 10.24 0.66 3.33
CA ALA A 52 8.82 0.46 3.62
C ALA A 52 8.19 -0.49 2.59
N GLY A 53 7.07 -1.10 2.97
CA GLY A 53 6.32 -2.04 2.17
C GLY A 53 6.57 -3.50 2.56
N ALA A 54 5.83 -4.38 1.88
CA ALA A 54 5.92 -5.82 2.06
C ALA A 54 7.21 -6.39 1.46
N SER A 55 7.78 -7.39 2.12
CA SER A 55 8.87 -8.22 1.63
C SER A 55 8.33 -9.30 0.69
N LEU A 56 8.21 -8.97 -0.60
CA LEU A 56 7.51 -9.81 -1.57
C LEU A 56 8.43 -10.82 -2.28
N PRO A 57 7.94 -12.03 -2.61
CA PRO A 57 8.71 -13.04 -3.35
C PRO A 57 8.80 -12.73 -4.86
N PHE A 58 8.27 -11.58 -5.29
CA PHE A 58 8.33 -11.09 -6.67
C PHE A 58 9.00 -9.71 -6.76
N THR A 59 9.30 -9.29 -7.98
CA THR A 59 9.75 -7.92 -8.27
C THR A 59 9.02 -7.40 -9.49
N SER A 60 8.45 -6.21 -9.36
CA SER A 60 7.74 -5.49 -10.42
C SER A 60 8.71 -4.75 -11.34
N VAL A 61 8.42 -4.73 -12.63
CA VAL A 61 9.12 -3.96 -13.66
C VAL A 61 8.09 -3.17 -14.46
N GLU A 62 8.19 -1.85 -14.43
CA GLU A 62 7.29 -0.94 -15.15
C GLU A 62 7.46 -1.12 -16.66
N ALA A 63 6.35 -1.14 -17.40
CA ALA A 63 6.39 -1.37 -18.84
C ALA A 63 7.10 -0.25 -19.60
N GLU A 64 6.96 1.01 -19.15
CA GLU A 64 7.59 2.17 -19.78
C GLU A 64 9.11 2.22 -19.63
N ASP A 65 9.68 1.38 -18.75
CA ASP A 65 11.12 1.20 -18.58
C ASP A 65 11.68 0.01 -19.39
N ALA A 66 10.80 -0.80 -19.99
CA ALA A 66 11.18 -1.95 -20.81
C ALA A 66 11.38 -1.59 -22.30
N GLU A 67 12.10 -2.45 -23.03
CA GLU A 67 12.22 -2.29 -24.48
C GLU A 67 10.88 -2.63 -25.15
N SER A 68 10.36 -1.72 -25.97
CA SER A 68 9.04 -1.93 -26.59
C SER A 68 8.94 -1.34 -27.99
N ALA A 69 8.17 -2.03 -28.84
CA ALA A 69 7.72 -1.52 -30.13
C ALA A 69 6.41 -0.72 -30.02
N GLY A 70 5.85 -0.59 -28.82
CA GLY A 70 4.63 0.16 -28.50
C GLY A 70 4.81 1.66 -28.35
N THR A 71 3.78 2.31 -27.82
CA THR A 71 3.78 3.75 -27.50
C THR A 71 3.56 3.94 -26.00
N VAL A 72 4.49 4.62 -25.34
CA VAL A 72 4.32 5.03 -23.93
C VAL A 72 3.17 6.04 -23.81
N ILE A 73 2.29 5.84 -22.83
CA ILE A 73 1.27 6.80 -22.40
C ILE A 73 1.64 7.39 -21.03
N GLY A 74 1.06 8.55 -20.68
CA GLY A 74 1.34 9.25 -19.43
C GLY A 74 2.72 9.94 -19.38
N PRO A 75 3.11 10.51 -18.22
CA PRO A 75 2.35 10.50 -16.96
C PRO A 75 1.06 11.35 -17.04
N ASP A 76 -0.02 10.89 -16.41
CA ASP A 76 -1.29 11.64 -16.30
C ASP A 76 -1.96 11.33 -14.95
N HIS A 77 -2.45 12.36 -14.25
CA HIS A 77 -3.20 12.22 -12.99
C HIS A 77 -4.70 12.53 -13.16
N THR A 78 -5.15 12.77 -14.40
CA THR A 78 -6.55 13.09 -14.69
C THR A 78 -7.45 11.91 -14.37
N GLN A 79 -8.34 12.08 -13.39
CA GLN A 79 -9.28 11.04 -12.94
C GLN A 79 -10.03 10.38 -14.11
N GLY A 80 -9.96 9.05 -14.15
CA GLY A 80 -10.67 8.18 -15.10
C GLY A 80 -9.92 7.93 -16.40
N THR A 81 -8.61 8.22 -16.45
CA THR A 81 -7.76 7.86 -17.60
C THR A 81 -7.00 6.56 -17.30
N VAL A 82 -6.68 5.78 -18.33
CA VAL A 82 -5.85 4.57 -18.16
C VAL A 82 -4.49 4.92 -17.55
N ALA A 83 -3.88 6.02 -17.99
CA ALA A 83 -2.62 6.50 -17.43
C ALA A 83 -2.73 6.87 -15.95
N SER A 84 -3.83 7.52 -15.51
CA SER A 84 -4.01 7.79 -14.06
C SER A 84 -4.09 6.51 -13.23
N GLU A 85 -4.65 5.43 -13.77
CA GLU A 85 -4.75 4.15 -13.07
C GLU A 85 -3.55 3.22 -13.27
N SER A 86 -2.56 3.60 -14.09
CA SER A 86 -1.35 2.81 -14.32
C SER A 86 -0.29 3.06 -13.23
N SER A 87 0.43 2.02 -12.80
CA SER A 87 1.61 2.17 -11.93
C SER A 87 2.56 3.20 -12.52
N GLY A 88 3.15 4.07 -11.69
CA GLY A 88 4.01 5.15 -12.20
C GLY A 88 3.28 6.22 -13.03
N ARG A 89 1.96 6.11 -13.16
CA ARG A 89 1.07 6.93 -14.01
C ARG A 89 1.33 6.78 -15.51
N ARG A 90 2.06 5.74 -15.90
CA ARG A 90 2.54 5.50 -17.26
C ARG A 90 2.35 4.03 -17.60
N ALA A 91 2.30 3.75 -18.88
CA ALA A 91 2.15 2.39 -19.38
C ALA A 91 2.56 2.35 -20.86
N VAL A 92 2.57 1.18 -21.46
CA VAL A 92 2.89 1.00 -22.89
C VAL A 92 1.72 0.41 -23.65
N ARG A 93 1.19 1.18 -24.60
CA ARG A 93 0.16 0.72 -25.53
C ARG A 93 0.78 -0.02 -26.71
N LEU A 94 0.43 -1.28 -26.86
CA LEU A 94 0.78 -2.19 -27.95
C LEU A 94 -0.43 -2.35 -28.88
N GLY A 95 -0.21 -2.23 -30.19
CA GLY A 95 -1.13 -2.71 -31.21
C GLY A 95 -0.92 -4.19 -31.52
N ALA A 96 -1.80 -4.78 -32.32
CA ALA A 96 -1.68 -6.18 -32.74
C ALA A 96 -0.33 -6.44 -33.43
N GLY A 97 0.39 -7.47 -32.96
CA GLY A 97 1.71 -7.85 -33.44
C GLY A 97 2.87 -7.01 -32.90
N GLN A 98 2.61 -5.93 -32.15
CA GLN A 98 3.66 -5.23 -31.40
C GLN A 98 3.99 -6.02 -30.12
N SER A 99 5.21 -5.82 -29.64
CA SER A 99 5.74 -6.52 -28.48
C SER A 99 6.44 -5.59 -27.50
N ILE A 100 6.53 -6.06 -26.27
CA ILE A 100 7.35 -5.50 -25.19
C ILE A 100 8.25 -6.61 -24.65
N THR A 101 9.50 -6.29 -24.35
CA THR A 101 10.51 -7.22 -23.85
C THR A 101 11.02 -6.74 -22.51
N PHE A 102 10.69 -7.51 -21.48
CA PHE A 102 11.18 -7.30 -20.13
C PHE A 102 12.47 -8.09 -19.90
N THR A 103 13.37 -7.52 -19.11
CA THR A 103 14.53 -8.23 -18.55
C THR A 103 14.19 -8.67 -17.13
N ALA A 104 14.29 -9.97 -16.84
CA ALA A 104 13.98 -10.53 -15.53
C ALA A 104 14.90 -9.90 -14.47
N PRO A 105 14.36 -9.24 -13.44
CA PRO A 105 15.16 -8.56 -12.41
C PRO A 105 15.77 -9.53 -11.39
N ARG A 106 15.25 -10.76 -11.33
CA ARG A 106 15.61 -11.83 -10.40
C ARG A 106 15.28 -13.19 -11.00
N ALA A 107 15.61 -14.27 -10.29
CA ALA A 107 15.09 -15.58 -10.64
C ALA A 107 13.56 -15.60 -10.54
N ALA A 108 12.90 -16.18 -11.53
CA ALA A 108 11.45 -16.25 -11.63
C ALA A 108 11.00 -17.42 -12.50
N ASN A 109 9.84 -17.99 -12.21
CA ASN A 109 9.19 -19.01 -13.05
C ASN A 109 7.70 -18.73 -13.26
N ALA A 110 7.24 -17.57 -12.81
CA ALA A 110 5.90 -17.08 -12.97
C ALA A 110 5.91 -15.60 -13.28
N LEU A 111 4.87 -15.16 -13.98
CA LEU A 111 4.68 -13.79 -14.42
C LEU A 111 3.23 -13.37 -14.11
N THR A 112 3.07 -12.19 -13.50
CA THR A 112 1.79 -11.47 -13.44
C THR A 112 1.93 -10.19 -14.24
N VAL A 113 0.92 -9.81 -15.03
CA VAL A 113 0.92 -8.60 -15.83
C VAL A 113 -0.35 -7.82 -15.52
N ALA A 114 -0.19 -6.58 -15.07
CA ALA A 114 -1.28 -5.60 -15.03
C ALA A 114 -1.46 -5.00 -16.42
N TYR A 115 -2.69 -4.92 -16.90
CA TYR A 115 -2.98 -4.48 -18.26
C TYR A 115 -4.36 -3.83 -18.37
N ASN A 116 -4.57 -3.12 -19.46
CA ASN A 116 -5.89 -2.67 -19.93
C ASN A 116 -6.11 -3.14 -21.37
N ILE A 117 -7.34 -3.56 -21.67
CA ILE A 117 -7.86 -3.69 -23.04
C ILE A 117 -9.22 -2.98 -23.12
N ALA A 118 -9.65 -2.63 -24.33
CA ALA A 118 -10.95 -1.97 -24.52
C ALA A 118 -12.11 -2.78 -23.95
N ASP A 119 -13.12 -2.09 -23.42
CA ASP A 119 -14.31 -2.71 -22.84
C ASP A 119 -15.05 -3.65 -23.82
N GLY A 120 -15.63 -4.71 -23.28
CA GLY A 120 -16.28 -5.80 -24.01
C GLY A 120 -15.33 -6.66 -24.87
N ARG A 121 -14.02 -6.64 -24.62
CA ARG A 121 -13.03 -7.38 -25.42
C ARG A 121 -12.31 -8.45 -24.63
N THR A 122 -11.74 -9.39 -25.38
CA THR A 122 -10.74 -10.35 -24.91
C THR A 122 -9.54 -10.31 -25.83
N GLY A 123 -8.40 -10.79 -25.34
CA GLY A 123 -7.14 -10.82 -26.07
C GLY A 123 -6.17 -11.85 -25.50
N ASN A 124 -4.95 -11.88 -26.02
CA ASN A 124 -3.85 -12.56 -25.38
C ASN A 124 -2.52 -11.86 -25.66
N LEU A 125 -1.58 -12.06 -24.75
CA LEU A 125 -0.15 -11.83 -24.99
C LEU A 125 0.50 -13.20 -25.21
N ALA A 126 1.08 -13.41 -26.38
CA ALA A 126 1.92 -14.56 -26.65
C ALA A 126 3.29 -14.35 -26.00
N LEU A 127 3.83 -15.39 -25.36
CA LEU A 127 5.08 -15.33 -24.61
C LEU A 127 6.24 -15.93 -25.41
N ALA A 128 7.40 -15.29 -25.33
CA ALA A 128 8.67 -15.89 -25.68
C ALA A 128 9.69 -15.65 -24.58
N VAL A 129 10.46 -16.68 -24.22
CA VAL A 129 11.55 -16.61 -23.25
C VAL A 129 12.86 -16.72 -24.00
N ASN A 130 13.75 -15.74 -23.84
CA ASN A 130 15.04 -15.70 -24.53
C ASN A 130 14.92 -15.86 -26.07
N GLY A 131 13.85 -15.30 -26.64
CA GLY A 131 13.53 -15.38 -28.07
C GLY A 131 12.88 -16.69 -28.52
N GLU A 132 12.73 -17.69 -27.65
CA GLU A 132 12.04 -18.94 -27.94
C GLU A 132 10.57 -18.84 -27.54
N ALA A 133 9.67 -19.14 -28.49
CA ALA A 133 8.23 -19.10 -28.25
C ALA A 133 7.83 -20.13 -27.18
N SER A 134 6.94 -19.72 -26.27
CA SER A 134 6.30 -20.58 -25.28
C SER A 134 4.89 -20.95 -25.72
N ASP A 135 4.43 -22.15 -25.33
CA ASP A 135 3.02 -22.53 -25.46
C ASP A 135 2.14 -21.80 -24.43
N ALA A 136 2.76 -21.28 -23.36
CA ALA A 136 2.08 -20.45 -22.38
C ALA A 136 1.60 -19.13 -23.00
N LYS A 137 0.39 -18.70 -22.62
CA LYS A 137 -0.21 -17.43 -23.04
C LYS A 137 -0.85 -16.76 -21.85
N LEU A 138 -0.76 -15.44 -21.79
CA LEU A 138 -1.58 -14.65 -20.87
C LEU A 138 -2.89 -14.34 -21.58
N ALA A 139 -3.97 -14.97 -21.12
CA ALA A 139 -5.32 -14.63 -21.55
C ALA A 139 -5.73 -13.30 -20.93
N LEU A 140 -6.25 -12.39 -21.76
CA LEU A 140 -6.66 -11.05 -21.36
C LEU A 140 -8.16 -10.89 -21.56
N THR A 141 -8.81 -10.15 -20.66
CA THR A 141 -10.25 -9.87 -20.67
C THR A 141 -10.51 -8.50 -20.07
N SER A 142 -11.54 -7.80 -20.56
CA SER A 142 -12.06 -6.61 -19.89
C SER A 142 -13.22 -6.93 -18.94
N LYS A 143 -13.57 -8.21 -18.76
CA LYS A 143 -14.76 -8.66 -18.03
C LYS A 143 -14.84 -8.08 -16.60
N TYR A 144 -13.70 -7.96 -15.95
CA TYR A 144 -13.60 -7.51 -14.56
C TYR A 144 -13.25 -6.03 -14.44
N SER A 145 -13.02 -5.34 -15.56
CA SER A 145 -12.66 -3.93 -15.63
C SER A 145 -13.88 -3.03 -15.90
N TYR A 146 -13.68 -1.71 -15.87
CA TYR A 146 -14.69 -0.68 -16.20
C TYR A 146 -15.89 -0.68 -15.24
N VAL A 147 -15.61 -0.48 -13.95
CA VAL A 147 -16.62 -0.44 -12.89
C VAL A 147 -17.20 0.97 -12.75
N ASP A 148 -18.53 1.05 -12.65
CA ASP A 148 -19.28 2.27 -12.36
C ASP A 148 -19.88 2.23 -10.95
N THR A 149 -19.68 3.30 -10.17
CA THR A 149 -20.23 3.47 -8.81
C THR A 149 -21.00 4.79 -8.67
N PRO A 150 -22.09 5.01 -9.42
CA PRO A 150 -22.75 6.32 -9.51
C PRO A 150 -23.35 6.85 -8.20
N TRP A 151 -23.48 6.02 -7.16
CA TRP A 151 -23.89 6.46 -5.81
C TRP A 151 -22.74 7.10 -5.02
N ILE A 152 -21.49 6.91 -5.42
CA ILE A 152 -20.32 7.57 -4.87
C ILE A 152 -20.15 8.91 -5.60
N VAL A 153 -20.53 9.99 -4.92
CA VAL A 153 -20.49 11.34 -5.50
C VAL A 153 -19.06 11.68 -5.93
N GLY A 154 -18.89 12.08 -7.18
CA GLY A 154 -17.59 12.45 -7.76
C GLY A 154 -16.79 11.30 -8.37
N ALA A 155 -17.21 10.04 -8.19
CA ALA A 155 -16.60 8.92 -8.90
C ALA A 155 -16.91 8.97 -10.40
N LYS A 156 -15.98 8.46 -11.20
CA LYS A 156 -16.17 8.18 -12.64
C LYS A 156 -16.06 6.68 -12.86
N THR A 157 -16.30 6.21 -14.09
CA THR A 157 -15.87 4.87 -14.49
C THR A 157 -14.38 4.70 -14.18
N HIS A 158 -14.05 3.62 -13.49
CA HIS A 158 -12.73 3.33 -12.97
C HIS A 158 -12.46 1.82 -13.04
N HIS A 159 -11.41 1.34 -12.38
CA HIS A 159 -11.02 -0.07 -12.40
C HIS A 159 -10.70 -0.51 -13.83
N LEU A 160 -9.88 0.29 -14.50
CA LEU A 160 -9.57 0.16 -15.92
C LEU A 160 -8.53 -0.93 -16.18
N LEU A 161 -7.78 -1.33 -15.16
CA LEU A 161 -6.81 -2.42 -15.25
C LEU A 161 -7.41 -3.76 -14.81
N ASP A 162 -6.67 -4.82 -15.10
CA ASP A 162 -6.84 -6.18 -14.59
C ASP A 162 -5.46 -6.86 -14.49
N ASN A 163 -5.31 -7.89 -13.64
CA ASN A 163 -4.07 -8.66 -13.51
C ASN A 163 -4.21 -10.08 -14.07
N ALA A 164 -3.45 -10.41 -15.13
CA ALA A 164 -3.36 -11.77 -15.65
C ALA A 164 -2.07 -12.45 -15.18
N ARG A 165 -2.15 -13.74 -14.80
CA ARG A 165 -0.99 -14.50 -14.29
C ARG A 165 -0.74 -15.80 -15.05
N VAL A 166 0.53 -16.21 -15.14
CA VAL A 166 0.93 -17.45 -15.83
C VAL A 166 2.21 -18.06 -15.23
N LEU A 167 2.25 -19.39 -15.10
CA LEU A 167 3.51 -20.13 -14.87
C LEU A 167 4.25 -20.32 -16.20
N LEU A 168 5.54 -20.01 -16.23
CA LEU A 168 6.35 -20.03 -17.44
C LEU A 168 6.76 -21.45 -17.87
N GLY A 169 6.64 -22.44 -16.96
CA GLY A 169 7.06 -23.82 -17.19
C GLY A 169 8.58 -24.03 -17.17
N GLN A 170 9.34 -22.99 -16.86
CA GLN A 170 10.80 -22.98 -16.74
C GLN A 170 11.25 -21.89 -15.74
N ASP A 171 12.40 -22.09 -15.12
CA ASP A 171 13.03 -21.09 -14.25
C ASP A 171 13.91 -20.15 -15.08
N LEU A 172 13.69 -18.85 -14.91
CA LEU A 172 14.52 -17.76 -15.43
C LEU A 172 15.63 -17.44 -14.44
N ALA A 173 16.76 -16.98 -14.96
CA ALA A 173 17.78 -16.26 -14.21
C ALA A 173 17.59 -14.74 -14.37
N ALA A 174 18.16 -13.96 -13.45
CA ALA A 174 18.25 -12.51 -13.63
C ALA A 174 19.01 -12.19 -14.94
N GLY A 175 18.45 -11.31 -15.76
CA GLY A 175 18.99 -10.98 -17.09
C GLY A 175 18.39 -11.78 -18.25
N ASP A 176 17.65 -12.87 -17.99
CA ASP A 176 16.83 -13.52 -19.02
C ASP A 176 15.72 -12.59 -19.50
N THR A 177 15.20 -12.83 -20.69
CA THR A 177 14.21 -11.97 -21.33
C THR A 177 12.86 -12.65 -21.47
N VAL A 178 11.79 -11.90 -21.20
CA VAL A 178 10.41 -12.32 -21.49
C VAL A 178 9.80 -11.30 -22.43
N THR A 179 9.46 -11.75 -23.64
CA THR A 179 8.79 -10.94 -24.65
C THR A 179 7.31 -11.27 -24.70
N LEU A 180 6.47 -10.25 -24.61
CA LEU A 180 5.02 -10.33 -24.70
C LEU A 180 4.56 -9.71 -26.02
N THR A 181 3.88 -10.47 -26.87
CA THR A 181 3.38 -10.00 -28.17
C THR A 181 1.86 -9.97 -28.19
N ALA A 182 1.28 -8.81 -28.48
CA ALA A 182 -0.16 -8.60 -28.36
C ALA A 182 -0.94 -9.14 -29.57
N SER A 183 -2.02 -9.89 -29.32
CA SER A 183 -2.92 -10.37 -30.38
C SER A 183 -3.89 -9.28 -30.88
N ALA A 184 -4.10 -8.25 -30.07
CA ALA A 184 -4.98 -7.10 -30.30
C ALA A 184 -4.38 -5.88 -29.59
N GLU A 185 -5.06 -4.73 -29.59
CA GLU A 185 -4.59 -3.59 -28.79
C GLU A 185 -4.63 -3.92 -27.29
N VAL A 186 -3.52 -3.68 -26.61
CA VAL A 186 -3.34 -3.90 -25.16
C VAL A 186 -2.48 -2.76 -24.61
N THR A 187 -2.86 -2.19 -23.48
CA THR A 187 -1.98 -1.34 -22.68
C THR A 187 -1.37 -2.20 -21.58
N VAL A 188 -0.05 -2.35 -21.58
CA VAL A 188 0.70 -3.09 -20.55
C VAL A 188 1.21 -2.08 -19.53
N ASP A 189 0.86 -2.28 -18.27
CA ASP A 189 1.20 -1.38 -17.15
C ASP A 189 2.50 -1.84 -16.47
N VAL A 190 2.44 -2.95 -15.72
CA VAL A 190 3.57 -3.47 -14.95
C VAL A 190 3.61 -4.99 -15.01
N ALA A 191 4.81 -5.57 -14.95
CA ALA A 191 5.03 -7.01 -14.92
C ALA A 191 5.75 -7.45 -13.63
N ASP A 192 5.17 -8.40 -12.90
CA ASP A 192 5.73 -8.98 -11.68
C ASP A 192 6.40 -10.32 -11.97
N PHE A 193 7.70 -10.42 -11.63
CA PHE A 193 8.50 -11.63 -11.80
C PHE A 193 8.66 -12.37 -10.48
N GLU A 194 8.08 -13.56 -10.37
CA GLU A 194 8.04 -14.36 -9.14
C GLU A 194 8.73 -15.71 -9.30
N GLN A 195 9.50 -16.12 -8.29
CA GLN A 195 9.96 -17.50 -8.14
C GLN A 195 8.96 -18.28 -7.26
N VAL A 196 8.02 -18.95 -7.90
CA VAL A 196 7.02 -19.80 -7.23
C VAL A 196 7.66 -21.13 -6.86
N ALA A 197 7.49 -21.53 -5.60
CA ALA A 197 7.94 -22.84 -5.11
C ALA A 197 7.09 -23.95 -5.74
N ALA A 198 7.65 -25.15 -5.90
CA ALA A 198 6.89 -26.33 -6.32
C ALA A 198 5.67 -26.57 -5.39
N PRO A 199 4.57 -27.17 -5.90
CA PRO A 199 3.36 -27.38 -5.11
C PRO A 199 3.66 -28.20 -3.85
N ALA A 200 3.12 -27.75 -2.72
CA ALA A 200 3.28 -28.44 -1.45
C ALA A 200 2.58 -29.81 -1.48
N THR A 201 3.10 -30.76 -0.70
CA THR A 201 2.51 -32.10 -0.56
C THR A 201 1.49 -32.15 0.57
N ARG A 202 0.46 -32.98 0.41
CA ARG A 202 -0.58 -33.23 1.44
C ARG A 202 0.04 -33.48 2.83
N PRO A 203 -0.29 -32.67 3.86
CA PRO A 203 0.15 -32.90 5.23
C PRO A 203 -0.36 -34.23 5.78
N ALA A 204 0.47 -34.94 6.55
CA ALA A 204 0.06 -36.18 7.19
C ALA A 204 -1.13 -35.94 8.15
N GLY A 205 -2.14 -36.81 8.11
CA GLY A 205 -3.34 -36.69 8.96
C GLY A 205 -4.37 -35.65 8.52
N SER A 206 -4.13 -34.93 7.41
CA SER A 206 -5.12 -34.01 6.83
C SER A 206 -6.27 -34.75 6.13
N VAL A 207 -7.42 -34.08 6.04
CA VAL A 207 -8.60 -34.54 5.28
C VAL A 207 -8.65 -33.81 3.95
N SER A 208 -8.57 -34.54 2.83
CA SER A 208 -8.60 -33.91 1.50
C SER A 208 -10.04 -33.61 1.07
N VAL A 209 -10.28 -32.45 0.48
CA VAL A 209 -11.59 -32.12 -0.12
C VAL A 209 -11.97 -33.09 -1.24
N VAL A 210 -10.99 -33.65 -1.96
CA VAL A 210 -11.21 -34.64 -3.02
C VAL A 210 -11.63 -36.01 -2.45
N ASP A 211 -11.19 -36.35 -1.22
CA ASP A 211 -11.65 -37.58 -0.55
C ASP A 211 -13.16 -37.50 -0.21
N HIS A 212 -13.70 -36.27 -0.15
CA HIS A 212 -15.12 -35.95 0.03
C HIS A 212 -15.85 -35.60 -1.28
N GLY A 213 -15.23 -35.84 -2.44
CA GLY A 213 -15.86 -35.69 -3.74
C GLY A 213 -15.78 -34.29 -4.37
N ALA A 214 -14.90 -33.41 -3.89
CA ALA A 214 -14.60 -32.16 -4.60
C ALA A 214 -14.05 -32.46 -5.99
N ASP A 215 -14.46 -31.67 -6.98
CA ASP A 215 -14.04 -31.80 -8.37
C ASP A 215 -12.87 -30.83 -8.65
N PRO A 216 -11.63 -31.33 -8.81
CA PRO A 216 -10.45 -30.51 -9.08
C PRO A 216 -10.37 -29.97 -10.52
N SER A 217 -11.35 -30.28 -11.39
CA SER A 217 -11.45 -29.71 -12.74
C SER A 217 -12.27 -28.42 -12.80
N GLY A 218 -12.88 -28.02 -11.68
CA GLY A 218 -13.71 -26.82 -11.56
C GLY A 218 -15.08 -26.91 -12.23
N GLN A 219 -15.44 -28.04 -12.83
CA GLN A 219 -16.71 -28.18 -13.56
C GLN A 219 -17.90 -28.45 -12.62
N GLY A 220 -17.68 -29.25 -11.58
CA GLY A 220 -18.65 -29.57 -10.55
C GLY A 220 -18.56 -28.68 -9.31
N ASP A 221 -19.70 -28.39 -8.70
CA ASP A 221 -19.75 -27.68 -7.42
C ASP A 221 -19.15 -28.53 -6.29
N SER A 222 -18.07 -28.01 -5.70
CA SER A 222 -17.30 -28.62 -4.61
C SER A 222 -17.75 -28.13 -3.22
N THR A 223 -18.76 -27.25 -3.12
CA THR A 223 -19.20 -26.66 -1.85
C THR A 223 -19.48 -27.71 -0.77
N GLN A 224 -20.24 -28.76 -1.12
CA GLN A 224 -20.62 -29.79 -0.14
C GLN A 224 -19.40 -30.60 0.32
N ALA A 225 -18.47 -30.91 -0.59
CA ALA A 225 -17.24 -31.63 -0.26
C ALA A 225 -16.35 -30.81 0.70
N PHE A 226 -16.26 -29.49 0.49
CA PHE A 226 -15.56 -28.59 1.42
C PHE A 226 -16.22 -28.60 2.81
N ARG A 227 -17.56 -28.48 2.88
CA ARG A 227 -18.29 -28.52 4.16
C ARG A 227 -18.06 -29.84 4.91
N GLU A 228 -18.08 -30.96 4.20
CA GLU A 228 -17.85 -32.27 4.80
C GLU A 228 -16.41 -32.45 5.28
N ALA A 229 -15.42 -32.01 4.49
CA ALA A 229 -14.02 -32.04 4.90
C ALA A 229 -13.77 -31.17 6.14
N ILE A 230 -14.35 -29.96 6.19
CA ILE A 230 -14.27 -29.06 7.35
C ILE A 230 -14.88 -29.70 8.60
N ALA A 231 -16.04 -30.34 8.47
CA ALA A 231 -16.67 -31.03 9.57
C ALA A 231 -15.85 -32.24 10.06
N ALA A 232 -15.19 -32.95 9.15
CA ALA A 232 -14.36 -34.11 9.46
C ALA A 232 -12.98 -33.75 10.04
N ALA A 233 -12.50 -32.52 9.84
CA ALA A 233 -11.15 -32.07 10.18
C ALA A 233 -11.10 -31.06 11.33
N LYS A 234 -12.12 -30.99 12.19
CA LYS A 234 -12.10 -30.13 13.39
C LYS A 234 -10.89 -30.43 14.28
N GLY A 235 -10.19 -29.40 14.72
CA GLY A 235 -8.90 -29.45 15.40
C GLY A 235 -7.71 -29.83 14.50
N GLY A 236 -7.91 -29.92 13.18
CA GLY A 236 -6.93 -30.43 12.23
C GLY A 236 -6.88 -29.63 10.92
N THR A 237 -6.47 -30.30 9.84
CA THR A 237 -6.24 -29.66 8.54
C THR A 237 -7.11 -30.29 7.45
N VAL A 238 -7.88 -29.46 6.77
CA VAL A 238 -8.42 -29.72 5.44
C VAL A 238 -7.34 -29.42 4.41
N TRP A 239 -7.08 -30.39 3.54
CA TRP A 239 -6.16 -30.26 2.41
C TRP A 239 -6.92 -29.99 1.12
N ILE A 240 -6.48 -28.98 0.38
CA ILE A 240 -6.96 -28.63 -0.96
C ILE A 240 -5.82 -28.96 -1.92
N PRO A 241 -5.89 -30.07 -2.69
CA PRO A 241 -4.88 -30.40 -3.67
C PRO A 241 -4.73 -29.33 -4.77
N GLU A 242 -3.73 -29.51 -5.65
CA GLU A 242 -3.67 -28.78 -6.92
C GLU A 242 -4.94 -29.06 -7.74
N GLY A 243 -5.50 -28.00 -8.32
CA GLY A 243 -6.71 -28.05 -9.13
C GLY A 243 -7.56 -26.79 -9.00
N ASP A 244 -8.61 -26.77 -9.80
CA ASP A 244 -9.64 -25.74 -9.82
C ASP A 244 -10.90 -26.27 -9.14
N TYR A 245 -11.49 -25.50 -8.22
CA TYR A 245 -12.64 -25.94 -7.43
C TYR A 245 -13.73 -24.88 -7.44
N ALA A 246 -14.87 -25.16 -8.08
CA ALA A 246 -16.03 -24.27 -7.99
C ALA A 246 -16.68 -24.40 -6.60
N VAL A 247 -16.79 -23.29 -5.86
CA VAL A 247 -17.53 -23.23 -4.58
C VAL A 247 -18.63 -22.18 -4.73
N ASN A 248 -19.81 -22.68 -5.13
CA ASN A 248 -20.94 -21.86 -5.58
C ASN A 248 -21.83 -21.35 -4.44
N SER A 249 -21.57 -21.75 -3.20
CA SER A 249 -22.27 -21.24 -2.03
C SER A 249 -21.34 -21.09 -0.85
N SER A 250 -21.59 -20.05 -0.05
CA SER A 250 -20.72 -19.73 1.07
C SER A 250 -20.61 -20.86 2.09
N LEU A 251 -19.42 -20.95 2.65
CA LEU A 251 -19.07 -21.78 3.79
C LEU A 251 -19.40 -21.01 5.08
N SER A 252 -19.83 -21.76 6.08
CA SER A 252 -20.06 -21.31 7.45
C SER A 252 -19.65 -22.40 8.43
N GLY A 253 -19.50 -22.06 9.70
CA GLY A 253 -18.95 -22.98 10.70
C GLY A 253 -17.46 -23.28 10.45
N VAL A 254 -16.75 -22.35 9.81
CA VAL A 254 -15.29 -22.40 9.63
C VAL A 254 -14.67 -21.90 10.93
N GLU A 255 -14.30 -22.84 11.78
CA GLU A 255 -13.76 -22.64 13.13
C GLU A 255 -13.00 -23.90 13.54
N ASP A 256 -11.97 -23.75 14.38
CA ASP A 256 -11.10 -24.83 14.85
C ASP A 256 -10.62 -25.74 13.69
N VAL A 257 -10.11 -25.14 12.62
CA VAL A 257 -9.71 -25.85 11.41
C VAL A 257 -8.70 -25.05 10.59
N THR A 258 -7.72 -25.74 10.02
CA THR A 258 -6.87 -25.19 8.96
C THR A 258 -7.38 -25.61 7.60
N LEU A 259 -7.62 -24.67 6.67
CA LEU A 259 -7.78 -24.96 5.25
C LEU A 259 -6.45 -24.64 4.56
N GLN A 260 -5.78 -25.67 4.05
CA GLN A 260 -4.47 -25.55 3.44
C GLN A 260 -4.47 -26.02 2.00
N GLY A 261 -3.99 -25.18 1.08
CA GLY A 261 -3.70 -25.56 -0.30
C GLY A 261 -2.25 -25.96 -0.56
N ALA A 262 -1.97 -26.31 -1.81
CA ALA A 262 -0.63 -26.63 -2.32
C ALA A 262 0.21 -25.39 -2.68
N GLY A 263 -0.31 -24.19 -2.47
CA GLY A 263 0.22 -22.91 -2.96
C GLY A 263 -0.83 -22.20 -3.81
N SER A 264 -0.92 -20.88 -3.72
CA SER A 264 -1.95 -20.07 -4.38
C SER A 264 -1.86 -20.01 -5.91
N TRP A 265 -0.79 -20.53 -6.49
CA TRP A 265 -0.65 -20.78 -7.92
C TRP A 265 -1.20 -22.14 -8.38
N TYR A 266 -1.46 -23.06 -7.44
CA TYR A 266 -1.78 -24.47 -7.71
C TYR A 266 -3.18 -24.87 -7.24
N SER A 267 -3.58 -24.46 -6.04
CA SER A 267 -4.91 -24.73 -5.49
C SER A 267 -5.78 -23.49 -5.68
N VAL A 268 -6.73 -23.56 -6.62
CA VAL A 268 -7.56 -22.41 -7.00
C VAL A 268 -9.03 -22.70 -6.72
N VAL A 269 -9.61 -21.93 -5.81
CA VAL A 269 -11.05 -21.97 -5.54
C VAL A 269 -11.71 -20.85 -6.34
N HIS A 270 -12.71 -21.20 -7.14
CA HIS A 270 -13.55 -20.26 -7.87
C HIS A 270 -14.80 -19.96 -7.05
N SER A 271 -14.86 -18.78 -6.43
CA SER A 271 -15.98 -18.38 -5.56
C SER A 271 -16.08 -16.86 -5.44
N SER A 272 -17.27 -16.32 -5.63
CA SER A 272 -17.59 -14.91 -5.34
C SER A 272 -18.10 -14.70 -3.92
N SER A 273 -18.33 -15.74 -3.13
CA SER A 273 -18.77 -15.63 -1.73
C SER A 273 -18.30 -16.86 -0.95
N PHE A 274 -17.05 -16.84 -0.50
CA PHE A 274 -16.39 -18.06 -0.01
C PHE A 274 -16.76 -18.37 1.45
N ILE A 275 -16.50 -17.45 2.40
CA ILE A 275 -16.91 -17.58 3.80
C ILE A 275 -17.89 -16.46 4.16
N ASN A 276 -19.04 -16.82 4.72
CA ASN A 276 -20.01 -15.86 5.22
C ASN A 276 -20.63 -16.32 6.55
N GLN A 277 -20.17 -15.75 7.65
CA GLN A 277 -20.62 -16.08 9.00
C GLN A 277 -20.42 -14.88 9.94
N SER A 278 -21.40 -14.55 10.77
CA SER A 278 -21.35 -13.35 11.63
C SER A 278 -20.54 -13.52 12.92
N ASN A 279 -20.26 -14.76 13.32
CA ASN A 279 -19.51 -15.10 14.52
C ASN A 279 -18.91 -16.51 14.35
N ALA A 280 -17.77 -16.76 14.97
CA ALA A 280 -17.11 -18.07 15.00
C ALA A 280 -16.36 -18.30 16.31
N ALA A 281 -16.15 -19.55 16.71
CA ALA A 281 -15.40 -19.88 17.91
C ALA A 281 -13.90 -19.50 17.83
N GLY A 282 -13.37 -19.30 16.62
CA GLY A 282 -11.96 -18.97 16.37
C GLY A 282 -11.14 -20.16 15.88
N GLY A 283 -9.83 -19.95 15.75
CA GLY A 283 -8.89 -20.97 15.28
C GLY A 283 -9.10 -21.40 13.82
N ALA A 284 -9.59 -20.49 12.98
CA ALA A 284 -9.66 -20.71 11.54
C ALA A 284 -8.33 -20.26 10.90
N HIS A 285 -7.65 -21.17 10.21
CA HIS A 285 -6.38 -20.87 9.52
C HIS A 285 -6.52 -21.13 8.02
N LEU A 286 -6.61 -20.07 7.23
CA LEU A 286 -6.73 -20.16 5.77
C LEU A 286 -5.35 -19.92 5.15
N LYS A 287 -4.79 -20.88 4.42
CA LYS A 287 -3.45 -20.72 3.89
C LYS A 287 -3.13 -21.43 2.58
N ASP A 288 -2.27 -20.80 1.78
CA ASP A 288 -1.64 -21.37 0.59
C ASP A 288 -2.61 -21.82 -0.53
N PHE A 289 -3.70 -21.10 -0.76
CA PHE A 289 -4.58 -21.30 -1.92
C PHE A 289 -5.07 -19.96 -2.48
N ALA A 290 -5.62 -19.97 -3.69
CA ALA A 290 -6.27 -18.82 -4.28
C ALA A 290 -7.80 -18.89 -4.10
N VAL A 291 -8.42 -17.73 -3.94
CA VAL A 291 -9.86 -17.56 -4.18
C VAL A 291 -10.04 -16.49 -5.25
N ILE A 292 -10.53 -16.92 -6.41
CA ILE A 292 -10.77 -16.05 -7.56
C ILE A 292 -12.28 -16.04 -7.80
N GLY A 293 -12.87 -14.86 -7.70
CA GLY A 293 -14.30 -14.67 -7.91
C GLY A 293 -14.66 -14.38 -9.36
N GLU A 294 -15.92 -14.04 -9.56
CA GLU A 294 -16.48 -13.64 -10.84
C GLU A 294 -17.21 -12.28 -10.72
N VAL A 295 -16.78 -11.45 -9.77
CA VAL A 295 -17.41 -10.15 -9.47
C VAL A 295 -16.96 -9.11 -10.50
N THR A 296 -17.92 -8.49 -11.18
CA THR A 296 -17.67 -7.48 -12.24
C THR A 296 -18.30 -6.13 -11.95
N GLU A 297 -18.89 -5.97 -10.76
CA GLU A 297 -19.54 -4.75 -10.32
C GLU A 297 -19.32 -4.58 -8.81
N ARG A 298 -19.57 -3.37 -8.31
CA ARG A 298 -19.69 -3.15 -6.87
C ARG A 298 -21.16 -3.15 -6.49
N ASN A 299 -21.59 -4.16 -5.74
CA ASN A 299 -22.92 -4.17 -5.12
C ASN A 299 -22.78 -4.14 -3.60
N ASP A 300 -22.95 -2.96 -3.00
CA ASP A 300 -22.74 -2.76 -1.55
C ASP A 300 -23.69 -3.61 -0.69
N SER A 301 -24.84 -4.04 -1.23
CA SER A 301 -25.81 -4.89 -0.52
C SER A 301 -25.51 -6.39 -0.62
N SER A 302 -24.52 -6.79 -1.43
CA SER A 302 -24.16 -8.19 -1.65
C SER A 302 -22.87 -8.57 -0.90
N PRO A 303 -22.81 -9.74 -0.22
CA PRO A 303 -21.60 -10.22 0.45
C PRO A 303 -20.67 -10.97 -0.52
N ASP A 304 -20.37 -10.35 -1.67
CA ASP A 304 -19.57 -10.93 -2.75
C ASP A 304 -18.07 -10.87 -2.42
N ASN A 305 -17.69 -11.45 -1.29
CA ASN A 305 -16.39 -11.31 -0.66
C ASN A 305 -15.70 -12.67 -0.48
N PHE A 306 -14.39 -12.68 -0.28
CA PHE A 306 -13.71 -13.90 0.16
C PHE A 306 -14.08 -14.24 1.61
N VAL A 307 -13.95 -13.29 2.53
CA VAL A 307 -14.47 -13.41 3.90
C VAL A 307 -15.45 -12.28 4.17
N ASN A 308 -16.65 -12.65 4.61
CA ASN A 308 -17.68 -11.74 5.10
C ASN A 308 -18.07 -12.11 6.53
N GLY A 309 -17.74 -11.24 7.48
CA GLY A 309 -18.07 -11.43 8.89
C GLY A 309 -16.86 -11.80 9.76
N SER A 310 -16.93 -12.93 10.46
CA SER A 310 -15.98 -13.30 11.50
C SER A 310 -15.28 -14.64 11.21
N LEU A 311 -13.97 -14.67 11.40
CA LEU A 311 -13.18 -15.91 11.50
C LEU A 311 -13.05 -16.39 12.95
N GLY A 312 -13.46 -15.57 13.92
CA GLY A 312 -13.30 -15.87 15.34
C GLY A 312 -11.88 -15.55 15.85
N PRO A 313 -11.68 -15.56 17.18
CA PRO A 313 -10.40 -15.20 17.79
C PRO A 313 -9.25 -16.15 17.44
N GLY A 314 -8.01 -15.63 17.41
CA GLY A 314 -6.79 -16.43 17.20
C GLY A 314 -6.73 -17.14 15.84
N SER A 315 -7.38 -16.56 14.84
CA SER A 315 -7.41 -17.06 13.46
C SER A 315 -6.29 -16.47 12.62
N SER A 316 -6.04 -17.03 11.44
CA SER A 316 -5.07 -16.46 10.48
C SER A 316 -5.46 -16.65 9.02
N VAL A 317 -5.00 -15.73 8.17
CA VAL A 317 -5.11 -15.79 6.70
C VAL A 317 -3.74 -15.50 6.09
N SER A 318 -3.14 -16.49 5.41
CA SER A 318 -1.76 -16.35 4.95
C SER A 318 -1.42 -16.98 3.60
N GLY A 319 -0.57 -16.34 2.80
CA GLY A 319 -0.10 -16.91 1.53
C GLY A 319 -1.20 -17.00 0.46
N MET A 320 -2.28 -16.23 0.61
CA MET A 320 -3.44 -16.27 -0.26
C MET A 320 -3.24 -15.45 -1.53
N TRP A 321 -3.95 -15.82 -2.60
CA TRP A 321 -4.22 -14.97 -3.74
C TRP A 321 -5.72 -14.72 -3.84
N LEU A 322 -6.15 -13.47 -3.67
CA LEU A 322 -7.55 -13.06 -3.67
C LEU A 322 -7.78 -12.13 -4.86
N GLN A 323 -8.73 -12.46 -5.73
CA GLN A 323 -8.96 -11.71 -6.97
C GLN A 323 -10.41 -11.74 -7.44
N HIS A 324 -10.86 -10.69 -8.14
CA HIS A 324 -12.21 -10.59 -8.75
C HIS A 324 -13.35 -10.79 -7.75
N LEU A 325 -13.20 -10.13 -6.59
CA LEU A 325 -14.16 -10.08 -5.49
C LEU A 325 -14.67 -8.65 -5.34
N LYS A 326 -15.75 -8.45 -4.58
CA LYS A 326 -16.11 -7.10 -4.14
C LYS A 326 -15.13 -6.60 -3.08
N VAL A 327 -15.01 -7.33 -1.98
CA VAL A 327 -14.03 -7.09 -0.92
C VAL A 327 -13.25 -8.37 -0.66
N GLY A 328 -11.94 -8.28 -0.44
CA GLY A 328 -11.17 -9.44 0.01
C GLY A 328 -11.68 -9.92 1.37
N LEU A 329 -11.54 -9.07 2.40
CA LEU A 329 -11.98 -9.38 3.76
C LEU A 329 -12.83 -8.24 4.34
N TRP A 330 -14.15 -8.45 4.42
CA TRP A 330 -15.07 -7.55 5.13
C TRP A 330 -15.32 -8.10 6.53
N LEU A 331 -14.54 -7.63 7.50
CA LEU A 331 -14.47 -8.23 8.84
C LEU A 331 -15.38 -7.48 9.81
N THR A 332 -16.29 -8.21 10.45
CA THR A 332 -17.15 -7.72 11.53
C THR A 332 -17.23 -8.78 12.63
N GLY A 333 -17.66 -8.40 13.83
CA GLY A 333 -17.80 -9.35 14.93
C GLY A 333 -16.47 -9.70 15.59
N ASN A 334 -16.33 -10.93 16.09
CA ASN A 334 -15.22 -11.32 16.96
C ASN A 334 -13.97 -11.80 16.20
N ASN A 335 -13.11 -10.90 15.75
CA ASN A 335 -11.84 -11.23 15.07
C ASN A 335 -10.61 -10.96 15.95
N ASP A 336 -10.73 -11.07 17.29
CA ASP A 336 -9.65 -10.78 18.23
C ASP A 336 -8.35 -11.55 17.89
N ASP A 337 -7.22 -10.85 17.87
CA ASP A 337 -5.89 -11.42 17.59
C ASP A 337 -5.76 -12.12 16.22
N LEU A 338 -6.60 -11.75 15.23
CA LEU A 338 -6.48 -12.23 13.85
C LEU A 338 -5.18 -11.71 13.20
N VAL A 339 -4.48 -12.59 12.48
CA VAL A 339 -3.33 -12.22 11.64
C VAL A 339 -3.65 -12.44 10.16
N VAL A 340 -3.51 -11.40 9.35
CA VAL A 340 -3.65 -11.44 7.89
C VAL A 340 -2.31 -11.07 7.26
N GLU A 341 -1.56 -12.06 6.76
CA GLU A 341 -0.18 -11.86 6.33
C GLU A 341 0.23 -12.53 5.02
N ASP A 342 1.19 -11.96 4.30
CA ASP A 342 1.76 -12.54 3.07
C ASP A 342 0.73 -12.86 1.96
N ASN A 343 -0.37 -12.09 1.91
CA ASN A 343 -1.43 -12.28 0.91
C ASN A 343 -1.27 -11.31 -0.27
N ARG A 344 -1.84 -11.68 -1.40
CA ARG A 344 -2.07 -10.79 -2.55
C ARG A 344 -3.57 -10.55 -2.69
N ILE A 345 -3.99 -9.29 -2.66
CA ILE A 345 -5.38 -8.88 -2.82
C ILE A 345 -5.46 -7.93 -4.01
N VAL A 346 -5.86 -8.46 -5.17
CA VAL A 346 -5.80 -7.75 -6.44
C VAL A 346 -7.18 -7.70 -7.12
N ASP A 347 -7.46 -6.64 -7.86
CA ASP A 347 -8.67 -6.50 -8.67
C ASP A 347 -9.98 -6.73 -7.88
N THR A 348 -10.13 -6.03 -6.76
CA THR A 348 -11.39 -6.00 -6.00
C THR A 348 -12.23 -4.78 -6.38
N THR A 349 -13.55 -4.91 -6.50
CA THR A 349 -14.42 -3.79 -6.94
C THR A 349 -14.74 -2.78 -5.84
N ALA A 350 -14.35 -3.07 -4.60
CA ALA A 350 -14.32 -2.17 -3.44
C ALA A 350 -13.02 -2.40 -2.65
N ASP A 351 -13.06 -2.28 -1.32
CA ASP A 351 -11.91 -2.40 -0.43
C ASP A 351 -11.13 -3.71 -0.61
N GLY A 352 -9.83 -3.69 -0.34
CA GLY A 352 -9.05 -4.93 -0.20
C GLY A 352 -9.39 -5.66 1.10
N LEU A 353 -9.30 -4.95 2.23
CA LEU A 353 -9.70 -5.42 3.55
C LEU A 353 -10.28 -4.28 4.37
N ASN A 354 -11.38 -4.53 5.08
CA ASN A 354 -11.99 -3.60 6.01
C ASN A 354 -12.21 -4.26 7.39
N LEU A 355 -11.64 -3.67 8.44
CA LEU A 355 -12.01 -3.95 9.83
C LEU A 355 -13.20 -3.06 10.18
N ASN A 356 -14.40 -3.56 9.97
CA ASN A 356 -15.64 -2.81 10.18
C ASN A 356 -16.17 -3.02 11.60
N GLY A 357 -15.39 -2.51 12.56
CA GLY A 357 -15.73 -2.44 13.96
C GLY A 357 -15.50 -3.74 14.73
N SER A 358 -15.35 -3.59 16.06
CA SER A 358 -15.11 -4.66 17.04
C SER A 358 -13.77 -5.41 16.91
N ALA A 359 -12.90 -5.05 15.98
CA ALA A 359 -11.60 -5.69 15.85
C ALA A 359 -10.73 -5.39 17.08
N LYS A 360 -10.04 -6.40 17.62
CA LYS A 360 -9.11 -6.22 18.75
C LYS A 360 -7.78 -6.87 18.42
N ASN A 361 -6.69 -6.09 18.47
CA ASN A 361 -5.33 -6.55 18.20
C ASN A 361 -5.18 -7.30 16.85
N VAL A 362 -5.94 -6.90 15.83
CA VAL A 362 -5.81 -7.50 14.50
C VAL A 362 -4.54 -6.99 13.85
N GLU A 363 -3.74 -7.87 13.27
CA GLU A 363 -2.52 -7.53 12.56
C GLU A 363 -2.67 -7.84 11.08
N VAL A 364 -2.59 -6.82 10.23
CA VAL A 364 -2.57 -6.95 8.77
C VAL A 364 -1.20 -6.51 8.28
N ARG A 365 -0.37 -7.47 7.87
CA ARG A 365 1.03 -7.20 7.54
C ARG A 365 1.57 -7.91 6.32
N GLN A 366 2.60 -7.37 5.68
CA GLN A 366 3.31 -8.04 4.58
C GLN A 366 2.39 -8.42 3.39
N ASN A 367 1.25 -7.75 3.24
CA ASN A 367 0.33 -8.00 2.13
C ASN A 367 0.67 -7.10 0.94
N PHE A 368 0.38 -7.60 -0.25
CA PHE A 368 0.40 -6.83 -1.49
C PHE A 368 -1.03 -6.56 -1.98
N LEU A 369 -1.33 -5.31 -2.28
CA LEU A 369 -2.64 -4.89 -2.76
C LEU A 369 -2.48 -4.04 -4.03
N ARG A 370 -3.25 -4.36 -5.08
CA ARG A 370 -3.26 -3.60 -6.34
C ARG A 370 -4.66 -3.54 -6.94
N ASN A 371 -5.04 -2.39 -7.51
CA ASN A 371 -6.28 -2.22 -8.27
C ASN A 371 -7.53 -2.52 -7.40
N ASN A 372 -7.61 -1.92 -6.21
CA ASN A 372 -8.79 -2.01 -5.36
C ASN A 372 -9.76 -0.85 -5.67
N GLY A 373 -11.06 -1.13 -5.73
CA GLY A 373 -12.09 -0.17 -6.14
C GLY A 373 -12.55 0.83 -5.07
N ASP A 374 -11.90 0.84 -3.91
CA ASP A 374 -12.06 1.79 -2.80
C ASP A 374 -10.80 1.70 -1.91
N ASP A 375 -10.91 2.06 -0.63
CA ASP A 375 -9.84 1.94 0.37
C ASP A 375 -9.15 0.58 0.32
N ALA A 376 -7.86 0.53 -0.03
CA ALA A 376 -7.17 -0.75 -0.13
C ALA A 376 -7.14 -1.47 1.23
N LEU A 377 -6.82 -0.72 2.30
CA LEU A 377 -6.97 -1.17 3.69
C LEU A 377 -7.75 -0.13 4.50
N ALA A 378 -8.81 -0.57 5.18
CA ALA A 378 -9.63 0.29 6.01
C ALA A 378 -9.84 -0.27 7.42
N MET A 379 -9.93 0.63 8.40
CA MET A 379 -10.59 0.39 9.68
C MET A 379 -11.77 1.35 9.78
N TRP A 380 -12.97 0.82 9.95
CA TRP A 380 -14.17 1.62 10.16
C TRP A 380 -14.83 1.20 11.46
N SER A 381 -14.62 2.01 12.50
CA SER A 381 -15.09 1.76 13.87
C SER A 381 -16.59 2.03 14.05
N LEU A 382 -17.40 1.31 13.27
CA LEU A 382 -18.85 1.30 13.33
C LEU A 382 -19.32 0.21 14.30
N ASN A 383 -20.38 0.49 15.06
CA ASN A 383 -20.98 -0.39 16.08
C ASN A 383 -20.11 -0.66 17.32
N ALA A 384 -18.79 -0.74 17.19
CA ALA A 384 -17.81 -0.79 18.28
C ALA A 384 -16.44 -0.30 17.79
N PRO A 385 -15.58 0.24 18.67
CA PRO A 385 -14.25 0.69 18.27
C PRO A 385 -13.37 -0.50 17.89
N ASP A 386 -12.64 -0.38 16.79
CA ASP A 386 -11.44 -1.17 16.55
C ASP A 386 -10.38 -0.72 17.55
N THR A 387 -9.68 -1.66 18.18
CA THR A 387 -8.78 -1.37 19.31
C THR A 387 -7.46 -2.12 19.18
N GLY A 388 -6.32 -1.42 19.24
CA GLY A 388 -5.00 -2.05 19.25
C GLY A 388 -4.60 -2.72 17.94
N SER A 389 -5.37 -2.53 16.86
CA SER A 389 -5.10 -3.15 15.55
C SER A 389 -4.00 -2.41 14.80
N VAL A 390 -3.30 -3.15 13.94
CA VAL A 390 -2.07 -2.72 13.26
C VAL A 390 -2.13 -3.04 11.77
N PHE A 391 -1.84 -2.04 10.94
CA PHE A 391 -1.49 -2.22 9.53
C PHE A 391 0.01 -1.96 9.36
N ASP A 392 0.81 -3.02 9.17
CA ASP A 392 2.27 -2.93 9.14
C ASP A 392 2.90 -3.49 7.86
N SER A 393 3.85 -2.78 7.25
CA SER A 393 4.67 -3.31 6.17
C SER A 393 3.86 -3.89 5.00
N ASN A 394 2.75 -3.26 4.60
CA ASN A 394 1.99 -3.62 3.41
C ASN A 394 2.45 -2.78 2.21
N THR A 395 2.36 -3.35 1.01
CA THR A 395 2.56 -2.62 -0.25
C THR A 395 1.24 -2.47 -0.96
N ILE A 396 0.82 -1.22 -1.20
CA ILE A 396 -0.44 -0.85 -1.86
C ILE A 396 -0.11 -0.03 -3.10
N SER A 397 -0.74 -0.38 -4.22
CA SER A 397 -0.60 0.34 -5.48
C SER A 397 -1.96 0.53 -6.14
N GLN A 398 -2.26 1.75 -6.59
CA GLN A 398 -3.43 2.01 -7.44
C GLN A 398 -4.78 1.58 -6.83
N PRO A 399 -5.21 2.11 -5.65
CA PRO A 399 -6.63 2.16 -5.35
C PRO A 399 -7.31 3.10 -6.36
N ASN A 400 -8.40 2.65 -7.00
CA ASN A 400 -9.05 3.34 -8.11
C ASN A 400 -9.74 4.64 -7.68
N LEU A 401 -10.19 4.69 -6.43
CA LEU A 401 -10.75 5.85 -5.74
C LEU A 401 -10.47 5.70 -4.24
N ALA A 402 -10.72 6.76 -3.47
CA ALA A 402 -10.49 6.80 -2.02
C ALA A 402 -9.01 6.61 -1.68
N ASN A 403 -8.69 5.85 -0.61
CA ASN A 403 -7.38 5.90 0.02
C ASN A 403 -6.55 4.64 -0.21
N GLY A 404 -5.23 4.75 -0.02
CA GLY A 404 -4.43 3.55 0.22
C GLY A 404 -4.79 2.93 1.55
N ILE A 405 -4.66 3.70 2.64
CA ILE A 405 -5.02 3.29 3.99
C ILE A 405 -5.98 4.32 4.60
N ALA A 406 -7.10 3.87 5.16
CA ALA A 406 -8.04 4.72 5.87
C ALA A 406 -8.34 4.23 7.28
N ILE A 407 -8.15 5.09 8.28
CA ILE A 407 -8.55 4.85 9.67
C ILE A 407 -9.69 5.80 10.01
N TYR A 408 -10.91 5.27 10.02
CA TYR A 408 -12.12 5.98 10.44
C TYR A 408 -12.46 5.61 11.87
N GLY A 409 -12.02 6.45 12.81
CA GLY A 409 -12.21 6.21 14.24
C GLY A 409 -11.31 5.13 14.82
N GLY A 410 -11.69 4.59 15.99
CA GLY A 410 -10.95 3.52 16.67
C GLY A 410 -9.98 4.01 17.75
N THR A 411 -9.38 3.07 18.48
CA THR A 411 -8.56 3.35 19.68
C THR A 411 -7.20 2.65 19.60
N ASP A 412 -6.12 3.37 19.89
CA ASP A 412 -4.76 2.80 19.97
C ASP A 412 -4.33 2.06 18.68
N ILE A 413 -4.57 2.69 17.53
CA ILE A 413 -4.31 2.12 16.19
C ILE A 413 -2.90 2.43 15.71
N THR A 414 -2.28 1.48 15.00
CA THR A 414 -0.95 1.68 14.37
C THR A 414 -1.00 1.45 12.86
N VAL A 415 -0.41 2.39 12.10
CA VAL A 415 -0.18 2.30 10.66
C VAL A 415 1.32 2.51 10.42
N SER A 416 2.07 1.44 10.19
CA SER A 416 3.53 1.50 10.16
C SER A 416 4.18 0.85 8.94
N ASN A 417 5.30 1.42 8.49
CA ASN A 417 6.18 0.85 7.48
C ASN A 417 5.50 0.48 6.15
N ASN A 418 4.33 1.05 5.81
CA ASN A 418 3.63 0.71 4.58
C ASN A 418 4.21 1.50 3.40
N LEU A 419 4.22 0.89 2.21
CA LEU A 419 4.45 1.56 0.94
C LEU A 419 3.11 1.75 0.25
N VAL A 420 2.69 2.98 0.03
CA VAL A 420 1.47 3.31 -0.71
C VAL A 420 1.83 4.13 -1.93
N SER A 421 1.45 3.65 -3.09
CA SER A 421 1.74 4.29 -4.36
C SER A 421 0.48 4.55 -5.18
N ASP A 422 0.50 5.68 -5.87
CA ASP A 422 -0.38 5.95 -6.98
C ASP A 422 -1.89 5.98 -6.65
N THR A 423 -2.31 6.75 -5.64
CA THR A 423 -3.74 6.88 -5.29
C THR A 423 -4.50 7.86 -6.21
N ASN A 424 -5.82 7.73 -6.28
CA ASN A 424 -6.66 8.52 -7.18
C ASN A 424 -7.61 9.47 -6.42
N ALA A 425 -8.54 10.09 -7.14
CA ALA A 425 -9.53 11.01 -6.58
C ALA A 425 -10.32 10.40 -5.42
N LEU A 426 -10.89 11.26 -4.58
CA LEU A 426 -11.68 10.94 -3.39
C LEU A 426 -10.88 10.43 -2.17
N GLY A 427 -9.54 10.34 -2.25
CA GLY A 427 -8.74 10.11 -1.04
C GLY A 427 -7.27 10.47 -1.13
N SER A 428 -6.52 9.89 -0.20
CA SER A 428 -5.12 10.15 0.13
C SER A 428 -4.31 8.86 0.09
N GLY A 429 -2.99 8.95 0.20
CA GLY A 429 -2.17 7.77 0.53
C GLY A 429 -2.59 7.17 1.88
N ILE A 430 -2.61 8.01 2.92
CA ILE A 430 -3.10 7.66 4.26
C ILE A 430 -4.12 8.71 4.75
N ALA A 431 -5.24 8.24 5.28
CA ALA A 431 -6.26 9.06 5.93
C ALA A 431 -6.45 8.65 7.39
N ILE A 432 -6.27 9.59 8.32
CA ILE A 432 -6.63 9.44 9.74
C ILE A 432 -7.83 10.33 9.99
N SER A 433 -9.02 9.75 10.12
CA SER A 433 -10.27 10.50 9.97
C SER A 433 -11.30 10.20 11.06
N ASN A 434 -12.07 11.23 11.39
CA ASN A 434 -13.31 11.16 12.16
C ASN A 434 -14.56 11.23 11.25
N GLN A 435 -14.44 10.89 9.97
CA GLN A 435 -15.59 10.74 9.07
C GLN A 435 -16.35 9.47 9.42
N LYS A 436 -17.61 9.63 9.82
CA LYS A 436 -18.38 8.53 10.41
C LYS A 436 -19.05 7.63 9.38
N PHE A 437 -19.53 8.22 8.29
CA PHE A 437 -20.47 7.65 7.29
C PHE A 437 -21.83 7.18 7.85
N ALA A 438 -21.85 6.44 8.96
CA ALA A 438 -23.04 5.95 9.64
C ALA A 438 -22.87 5.97 11.17
N ASP A 439 -23.97 5.76 11.91
CA ASP A 439 -24.00 5.67 13.37
C ASP A 439 -24.47 4.26 13.83
N PRO A 440 -24.06 3.77 15.01
CA PRO A 440 -23.17 4.43 15.96
C PRO A 440 -21.69 4.30 15.57
N PHE A 441 -21.00 5.42 15.50
CA PHE A 441 -19.57 5.52 15.18
C PHE A 441 -18.74 5.86 16.43
N PHE A 442 -17.52 5.34 16.50
CA PHE A 442 -16.58 5.58 17.58
C PHE A 442 -15.37 6.37 17.06
N PRO A 443 -15.32 7.70 17.30
CA PRO A 443 -14.22 8.56 16.87
C PRO A 443 -12.86 8.09 17.38
N LEU A 444 -11.82 8.63 16.76
CA LEU A 444 -10.43 8.39 17.13
C LEU A 444 -10.24 8.67 18.63
N ALA A 445 -9.66 7.70 19.34
CA ALA A 445 -9.33 7.81 20.75
C ALA A 445 -7.96 7.17 21.05
N GLY A 446 -7.46 7.43 22.26
CA GLY A 446 -6.14 6.92 22.68
C GLY A 446 -5.01 7.53 21.84
N THR A 447 -4.09 6.68 21.37
CA THR A 447 -2.97 7.09 20.51
C THR A 447 -3.03 6.45 19.14
N ILE A 448 -3.11 7.26 18.10
CA ILE A 448 -2.95 6.83 16.71
C ILE A 448 -1.48 7.02 16.33
N THR A 449 -0.81 5.92 15.96
CA THR A 449 0.60 5.93 15.58
C THR A 449 0.72 5.70 14.08
N VAL A 450 1.32 6.66 13.38
CA VAL A 450 1.58 6.59 11.94
C VAL A 450 3.08 6.74 11.73
N SER A 451 3.80 5.64 11.46
CA SER A 451 5.27 5.65 11.52
C SER A 451 5.96 4.96 10.34
N GLY A 452 7.01 5.56 9.79
CA GLY A 452 7.88 4.90 8.80
C GLY A 452 7.22 4.61 7.44
N ASN A 453 6.07 5.19 7.15
CA ASN A 453 5.36 4.95 5.89
C ASN A 453 6.02 5.70 4.73
N THR A 454 5.96 5.13 3.53
CA THR A 454 6.41 5.77 2.27
C THR A 454 5.23 5.96 1.34
N LEU A 455 5.00 7.19 0.90
CA LEU A 455 3.88 7.60 0.07
C LEU A 455 4.40 8.16 -1.25
N VAL A 456 4.15 7.46 -2.35
CA VAL A 456 4.69 7.79 -3.67
C VAL A 456 3.55 8.18 -4.61
N ARG A 457 3.55 9.41 -5.15
CA ARG A 457 2.52 9.91 -6.06
C ARG A 457 1.10 9.76 -5.52
N THR A 458 0.92 10.02 -4.23
CA THR A 458 -0.38 9.90 -3.55
C THR A 458 -1.01 11.26 -3.27
N GLY A 459 -2.34 11.29 -3.13
CA GLY A 459 -3.14 12.51 -3.11
C GLY A 459 -3.68 12.85 -4.50
N ALA A 460 -4.81 13.55 -4.56
CA ALA A 460 -5.51 13.82 -5.81
C ALA A 460 -6.50 14.98 -5.67
N LEU A 461 -6.91 15.57 -6.80
CA LEU A 461 -8.02 16.52 -6.81
C LEU A 461 -9.30 15.82 -6.32
N ASN A 462 -9.99 16.41 -5.34
CA ASN A 462 -11.34 15.98 -5.03
C ASN A 462 -12.33 16.72 -5.97
N PRO A 463 -13.00 16.01 -6.90
CA PRO A 463 -13.92 16.65 -7.83
C PRO A 463 -15.14 17.30 -7.13
N ASN A 464 -15.42 16.93 -5.88
CA ASN A 464 -16.54 17.47 -5.11
C ASN A 464 -16.17 18.75 -4.34
N TRP A 465 -14.94 18.84 -3.84
CA TRP A 465 -14.52 19.94 -2.98
C TRP A 465 -13.99 21.14 -3.78
N GLY A 466 -13.61 20.93 -5.03
CA GLY A 466 -12.97 21.95 -5.85
C GLY A 466 -11.54 22.26 -5.42
N HIS A 467 -10.96 21.41 -4.56
CA HIS A 467 -9.58 21.48 -4.08
C HIS A 467 -9.02 20.06 -3.84
N PRO A 468 -7.69 19.91 -3.75
CA PRO A 468 -7.07 18.59 -3.65
C PRO A 468 -7.02 18.04 -2.22
N MET A 469 -6.94 16.72 -2.13
CA MET A 469 -6.51 15.98 -0.94
C MET A 469 -5.02 15.70 -1.02
N GLY A 470 -4.34 15.81 0.12
CA GLY A 470 -2.91 15.55 0.27
C GLY A 470 -2.57 14.07 0.35
N ALA A 471 -1.27 13.77 0.35
CA ALA A 471 -0.73 12.42 0.47
C ALA A 471 -1.07 11.77 1.84
N LEU A 472 -0.94 12.52 2.94
CA LEU A 472 -1.37 12.10 4.27
C LEU A 472 -2.30 13.15 4.87
N ARG A 473 -3.55 12.79 5.14
CA ARG A 473 -4.51 13.70 5.80
C ARG A 473 -4.88 13.28 7.21
N VAL A 474 -5.02 14.27 8.08
CA VAL A 474 -5.77 14.15 9.35
C VAL A 474 -7.05 14.96 9.22
N ASP A 475 -8.19 14.27 9.31
CA ASP A 475 -9.49 14.83 8.94
C ASP A 475 -10.48 14.80 10.10
N ALA A 476 -10.75 15.98 10.66
CA ALA A 476 -11.77 16.21 11.67
C ALA A 476 -13.16 16.32 11.02
N TYR A 477 -13.62 15.29 10.30
CA TYR A 477 -14.80 15.43 9.44
C TYR A 477 -16.10 15.68 10.25
N ASP A 478 -16.51 14.73 11.09
CA ASP A 478 -17.75 14.84 11.89
C ASP A 478 -17.50 15.29 13.35
N SER A 479 -16.27 15.16 13.84
CA SER A 479 -15.89 15.53 15.21
C SER A 479 -14.42 15.96 15.31
N ASP A 480 -14.12 16.75 16.35
CA ASP A 480 -12.76 17.19 16.66
C ASP A 480 -11.83 15.99 16.85
N ILE A 481 -10.55 16.13 16.51
CA ILE A 481 -9.53 15.13 16.80
C ILE A 481 -9.13 15.27 18.28
N GLU A 482 -9.61 14.36 19.13
CA GLU A 482 -9.22 14.34 20.55
C GLU A 482 -8.10 13.33 20.84
N ALA A 483 -7.95 12.31 20.00
CA ALA A 483 -6.86 11.35 20.10
C ALA A 483 -5.50 12.02 19.93
N LYS A 484 -4.47 11.42 20.53
CA LYS A 484 -3.09 11.76 20.20
C LYS A 484 -2.74 11.14 18.85
N VAL A 485 -2.41 11.94 17.85
CA VAL A 485 -1.96 11.45 16.53
C VAL A 485 -0.47 11.73 16.39
N ASN A 486 0.35 10.68 16.37
CA ASN A 486 1.80 10.79 16.18
C ASN A 486 2.16 10.33 14.78
N ILE A 487 2.65 11.24 13.95
CA ILE A 487 3.14 10.97 12.61
C ILE A 487 4.67 11.08 12.64
N THR A 488 5.37 10.01 12.30
CA THR A 488 6.83 9.95 12.44
C THR A 488 7.51 9.26 11.28
N ASP A 489 8.67 9.75 10.89
CA ASP A 489 9.54 9.15 9.86
C ASP A 489 8.84 8.84 8.52
N THR A 490 7.90 9.68 8.10
CA THR A 490 7.17 9.50 6.83
C THR A 490 7.99 10.00 5.65
N THR A 491 8.06 9.22 4.57
CA THR A 491 8.65 9.64 3.30
C THR A 491 7.57 9.93 2.28
N PHE A 492 7.64 11.09 1.63
CA PHE A 492 6.77 11.50 0.53
C PHE A 492 7.62 11.68 -0.72
N THR A 493 7.15 11.14 -1.84
CA THR A 493 7.83 11.27 -3.13
C THR A 493 6.81 11.59 -4.22
N ASP A 494 7.05 12.67 -4.95
CA ASP A 494 6.28 13.09 -6.14
C ASP A 494 4.77 13.22 -5.87
N SER A 495 4.38 13.75 -4.71
CA SER A 495 2.97 13.99 -4.39
C SER A 495 2.40 15.01 -5.39
N PRO A 496 1.35 14.71 -6.18
CA PRO A 496 0.85 15.62 -7.22
C PRO A 496 0.29 16.94 -6.65
N TYR A 497 -0.09 16.94 -5.37
CA TYR A 497 -0.56 18.11 -4.63
C TYR A 497 0.25 18.31 -3.35
N SER A 498 -0.40 18.25 -2.18
CA SER A 498 0.21 18.50 -0.89
C SER A 498 0.73 17.22 -0.22
N ALA A 499 1.75 17.34 0.63
CA ALA A 499 2.26 16.21 1.40
C ALA A 499 1.36 15.94 2.62
N PHE A 500 1.29 16.89 3.56
CA PHE A 500 0.40 16.84 4.71
C PHE A 500 -0.86 17.68 4.50
N GLU A 501 -2.01 17.15 4.91
CA GLU A 501 -3.28 17.86 4.92
C GLU A 501 -3.94 17.80 6.31
N PHE A 502 -4.41 18.94 6.80
CA PHE A 502 -5.17 19.07 8.05
C PHE A 502 -6.49 19.77 7.76
N VAL A 503 -7.58 19.01 7.80
CA VAL A 503 -8.86 19.45 7.24
C VAL A 503 -10.03 19.03 8.13
N SER A 504 -11.17 19.72 7.99
CA SER A 504 -12.47 19.23 8.43
C SER A 504 -13.31 19.08 7.17
N GLY A 505 -13.19 17.91 6.52
CA GLY A 505 -13.69 17.69 5.16
C GLY A 505 -15.20 17.87 5.01
N GLY A 506 -15.95 17.78 6.10
CA GLY A 506 -17.38 18.07 6.13
C GLY A 506 -17.74 19.55 6.07
N GLY A 507 -16.77 20.46 6.08
CA GLY A 507 -17.03 21.91 6.03
C GLY A 507 -17.57 22.49 7.34
N THR A 508 -17.41 21.78 8.46
CA THR A 508 -18.02 22.18 9.75
C THR A 508 -17.03 22.81 10.73
N GLY A 509 -15.75 22.91 10.37
CA GLY A 509 -14.73 23.61 11.16
C GLY A 509 -14.39 22.91 12.46
N LYS A 510 -14.40 21.57 12.48
CA LYS A 510 -13.93 20.80 13.64
C LYS A 510 -12.43 20.92 13.78
N ALA A 511 -11.98 20.88 15.03
CA ALA A 511 -10.58 21.14 15.31
C ALA A 511 -9.70 19.92 15.05
N VAL A 512 -8.58 20.12 14.35
CA VAL A 512 -7.44 19.18 14.36
C VAL A 512 -6.48 19.61 15.47
N ARG A 513 -6.41 18.84 16.54
CA ARG A 513 -5.52 19.07 17.69
C ARG A 513 -4.85 17.77 18.12
N ASN A 514 -3.88 17.87 19.04
CA ASN A 514 -3.13 16.73 19.57
C ASN A 514 -2.36 15.93 18.51
N VAL A 515 -1.97 16.58 17.41
CA VAL A 515 -1.15 15.98 16.35
C VAL A 515 0.30 16.41 16.51
N THR A 516 1.22 15.46 16.39
CA THR A 516 2.66 15.69 16.31
C THR A 516 3.21 15.07 15.04
N VAL A 517 3.94 15.86 14.26
CA VAL A 517 4.77 15.40 13.14
C VAL A 517 6.23 15.51 13.58
N ASP A 518 6.94 14.38 13.63
CA ASP A 518 8.35 14.33 14.04
C ASP A 518 9.13 13.45 13.06
N GLY A 519 9.88 14.12 12.16
CA GLY A 519 10.63 13.46 11.11
C GLY A 519 9.80 13.21 9.85
N ALA A 520 10.13 13.89 8.76
CA ALA A 520 9.64 13.53 7.43
C ALA A 520 10.62 13.94 6.34
N THR A 521 10.63 13.17 5.24
CA THR A 521 11.30 13.56 3.99
C THR A 521 10.24 13.82 2.94
N VAL A 522 10.22 15.00 2.37
CA VAL A 522 9.29 15.38 1.30
C VAL A 522 10.10 15.72 0.06
N ASP A 523 10.01 14.89 -0.97
CA ASP A 523 10.65 15.16 -2.25
C ASP A 523 9.59 15.31 -3.35
N GLY A 524 9.48 16.50 -3.94
CA GLY A 524 8.57 16.74 -5.06
C GLY A 524 7.09 16.88 -4.67
N ALA A 525 6.75 17.67 -3.65
CA ALA A 525 5.35 18.06 -3.43
C ALA A 525 4.91 19.09 -4.48
N GLY A 526 3.92 18.75 -5.31
CA GLY A 526 3.45 19.58 -6.42
C GLY A 526 2.90 20.94 -6.00
N THR A 527 2.26 21.03 -4.84
CA THR A 527 1.77 22.30 -4.28
C THR A 527 2.53 22.69 -3.01
N VAL A 528 2.10 22.20 -1.86
CA VAL A 528 2.60 22.62 -0.55
C VAL A 528 3.03 21.46 0.33
N VAL A 529 3.97 21.68 1.25
CA VAL A 529 4.33 20.67 2.24
C VAL A 529 3.19 20.48 3.23
N VAL A 530 2.60 21.58 3.71
CA VAL A 530 1.46 21.56 4.64
C VAL A 530 0.28 22.31 4.04
N GLN A 531 -0.85 21.63 3.90
CA GLN A 531 -2.16 22.21 3.57
C GLN A 531 -3.03 22.18 4.83
N ALA A 532 -3.19 23.33 5.48
CA ALA A 532 -3.97 23.50 6.70
C ALA A 532 -5.25 24.32 6.43
N GLU A 533 -6.38 23.68 6.66
CA GLU A 533 -7.70 24.10 6.16
C GLU A 533 -8.77 24.14 7.25
N THR A 534 -8.40 23.89 8.50
CA THR A 534 -9.34 23.79 9.60
C THR A 534 -8.73 24.36 10.88
N PRO A 535 -9.49 24.80 11.89
CA PRO A 535 -8.90 25.37 13.09
C PRO A 535 -8.16 24.29 13.90
N GLY A 536 -7.22 24.71 14.74
CA GLY A 536 -6.51 23.80 15.62
C GLY A 536 -5.02 24.09 15.77
N GLN A 537 -4.26 23.04 16.08
CA GLN A 537 -2.84 23.14 16.38
C GLN A 537 -2.13 21.81 16.11
N VAL A 538 -0.97 21.90 15.45
CA VAL A 538 -0.08 20.77 15.18
C VAL A 538 1.35 21.15 15.54
N ALA A 539 2.03 20.28 16.28
CA ALA A 539 3.47 20.38 16.52
C ALA A 539 4.23 19.69 15.38
N ILE A 540 5.18 20.37 14.76
CA ILE A 540 5.89 19.88 13.56
C ILE A 540 7.39 20.15 13.61
N GLY A 541 8.20 19.09 13.49
CA GLY A 541 9.66 19.16 13.51
C GLY A 541 10.32 18.07 12.69
N GLY A 542 11.60 18.27 12.36
CA GLY A 542 12.39 17.29 11.60
C GLY A 542 11.89 17.04 10.17
N VAL A 543 11.13 17.97 9.58
CA VAL A 543 10.61 17.85 8.21
C VAL A 543 11.58 18.50 7.24
N HIS A 544 12.13 17.69 6.34
CA HIS A 544 13.04 18.14 5.29
C HIS A 544 12.36 18.02 3.94
N ALA A 545 12.22 19.13 3.24
CA ALA A 545 11.56 19.21 1.94
C ALA A 545 12.50 19.64 0.81
N SER A 546 12.34 19.02 -0.36
CA SER A 546 12.95 19.41 -1.63
C SER A 546 11.91 19.39 -2.74
N GLY A 547 12.12 20.18 -3.79
CA GLY A 547 11.24 20.17 -4.96
C GLY A 547 9.80 20.64 -4.70
N VAL A 548 9.57 21.51 -3.70
CA VAL A 548 8.24 22.05 -3.38
C VAL A 548 7.76 23.00 -4.49
N GLY A 549 6.61 22.71 -5.10
CA GLY A 549 6.13 23.39 -6.29
C GLY A 549 5.62 24.81 -6.06
N ALA A 550 4.86 25.05 -4.98
CA ALA A 550 4.25 26.36 -4.71
C ALA A 550 4.82 27.05 -3.46
N ALA A 551 4.57 26.52 -2.27
CA ALA A 551 4.97 27.12 -0.99
C ALA A 551 5.16 26.05 0.09
N GLY A 552 5.83 26.38 1.19
CA GLY A 552 5.94 25.45 2.32
C GLY A 552 4.58 25.16 2.95
N THR A 553 3.78 26.20 3.20
CA THR A 553 2.49 26.09 3.89
C THR A 553 1.39 26.84 3.16
N TYR A 554 0.22 26.24 3.04
CA TYR A 554 -1.08 26.90 2.86
C TYR A 554 -1.83 26.81 4.19
N ASN A 555 -2.18 27.94 4.81
CA ASN A 555 -2.87 27.95 6.11
C ASN A 555 -4.08 28.90 6.04
N CYS A 556 -5.20 28.35 5.60
CA CYS A 556 -6.42 29.09 5.32
C CYS A 556 -7.64 28.33 5.87
N PRO A 557 -7.88 28.37 7.19
CA PRO A 557 -8.95 27.61 7.82
C PRO A 557 -10.35 28.00 7.33
N PHE A 558 -11.21 27.00 7.13
CA PHE A 558 -12.63 27.17 6.82
C PHE A 558 -13.52 26.36 7.79
N PRO A 559 -14.83 26.67 7.88
CA PRO A 559 -15.49 27.89 7.38
C PRO A 559 -15.05 29.13 8.15
N GLU A 560 -15.27 30.32 7.57
CA GLU A 560 -14.98 31.58 8.25
C GLU A 560 -15.61 31.64 9.65
N GLY A 561 -14.82 32.03 10.65
CA GLY A 561 -15.25 32.09 12.05
C GLY A 561 -15.11 30.79 12.84
N SER A 562 -14.63 29.69 12.24
CA SER A 562 -14.35 28.43 12.95
C SER A 562 -13.12 28.50 13.87
N GLY A 563 -12.17 29.40 13.57
CA GLY A 563 -10.97 29.64 14.37
C GLY A 563 -9.72 29.78 13.49
N THR A 564 -8.56 29.64 14.12
CA THR A 564 -7.25 29.69 13.45
C THR A 564 -6.53 28.36 13.58
N PHE A 565 -5.57 28.10 12.69
CA PHE A 565 -4.68 26.95 12.79
C PHE A 565 -3.25 27.40 13.12
N THR A 566 -2.66 26.75 14.13
CA THR A 566 -1.29 27.05 14.57
C THR A 566 -0.36 25.89 14.20
N LEU A 567 0.69 26.20 13.44
CA LEU A 567 1.82 25.30 13.24
C LEU A 567 2.91 25.64 14.26
N ASP A 568 3.05 24.80 15.27
CA ASP A 568 4.11 24.92 16.26
C ASP A 568 5.38 24.25 15.74
N ASP A 569 6.27 25.05 15.17
CA ASP A 569 7.59 24.61 14.73
C ASP A 569 8.42 24.15 15.95
N THR A 570 8.69 22.84 16.03
CA THR A 570 9.49 22.24 17.11
C THR A 570 10.99 22.13 16.76
N GLY A 571 11.40 22.59 15.58
CA GLY A 571 12.80 22.68 15.13
C GLY A 571 13.20 21.61 14.10
N ASP A 572 14.41 21.78 13.54
CA ASP A 572 15.02 20.90 12.54
C ASP A 572 14.23 20.77 11.21
N ASN A 573 13.42 21.78 10.89
CA ASN A 573 12.70 21.89 9.63
C ASN A 573 13.58 22.57 8.56
N SER A 574 13.51 22.14 7.30
CA SER A 574 14.26 22.76 6.20
C SER A 574 13.59 22.60 4.84
N GLY A 575 13.66 23.63 3.99
CA GLY A 575 13.22 23.56 2.59
C GLY A 575 11.74 23.90 2.35
N TRP A 576 11.03 24.39 3.38
CA TRP A 576 9.62 24.73 3.33
C TRP A 576 9.26 25.93 4.23
N ASP A 577 10.14 26.91 4.36
CA ASP A 577 10.00 28.11 5.21
C ASP A 577 9.17 29.25 4.57
N THR A 578 8.34 28.92 3.58
CA THR A 578 7.50 29.87 2.86
C THR A 578 6.02 29.59 3.11
N THR A 579 5.21 30.64 3.07
CA THR A 579 3.75 30.55 3.23
C THR A 579 3.09 31.09 1.97
N TRP A 580 1.99 30.46 1.56
CA TRP A 580 1.10 30.99 0.54
C TRP A 580 0.33 32.18 1.10
N ASP A 581 0.58 33.37 0.55
CA ASP A 581 0.12 34.63 1.15
C ASP A 581 -1.35 34.99 0.86
N ASP A 582 -2.00 34.30 -0.10
CA ASP A 582 -3.36 34.64 -0.57
C ASP A 582 -4.35 33.49 -0.40
N CYS A 583 -5.06 33.48 0.73
CA CYS A 583 -6.12 32.51 1.00
C CYS A 583 -7.37 32.65 0.08
N ALA A 584 -7.43 33.66 -0.79
CA ALA A 584 -8.49 33.74 -1.80
C ALA A 584 -8.17 32.90 -3.05
N THR A 585 -6.95 32.38 -3.17
CA THR A 585 -6.49 31.56 -4.30
C THR A 585 -5.86 30.26 -3.84
N TRP A 586 -5.88 29.25 -4.71
CA TRP A 586 -5.29 27.95 -4.45
C TRP A 586 -3.86 27.87 -4.98
N PRO A 587 -2.92 27.25 -4.24
CA PRO A 587 -1.63 26.86 -4.78
C PRO A 587 -1.82 25.86 -5.94
N GLU A 588 -1.32 26.22 -7.13
CA GLU A 588 -1.39 25.37 -8.32
C GLU A 588 -0.18 24.43 -8.39
N ALA A 589 -0.40 23.20 -8.85
CA ALA A 589 0.67 22.22 -9.02
C ALA A 589 1.63 22.63 -10.15
N LYS A 590 2.93 22.36 -9.98
CA LYS A 590 3.97 22.61 -11.01
C LYS A 590 4.39 21.37 -11.77
#